data_AF-A0A444XHD5-F1
#
_entry.id   AF-A0A444XHD5-F1
#
_cell.length_a   1.000
_cell.length_b   1.000
_cell.length_c   1.000
_cell.angle_alpha   90.00
_cell.angle_beta   90.00
_cell.angle_gamma   90.00
#
_symmetry.space_group_name_H-M   'P 1'
#
loop_
_entity.id
_entity.type
_entity.pdbx_description
1 polymer ?
#
loop_
_entity_poly.entity_id
_entity_poly.type
_entity_poly.pdbx_seq_one_letter_code
_entity_poly.pdbx_strand_id
1 'polypeptide(L)'
;MLLLSGSMGRHLSVWKQTWAYLSDDILYRRRHELQYPDLTMSQDELQIFCLLEIEKLLQNNGKSLRNYAGMPVPNNSLVSQFSNLMLLRELQYDIVSLTREHDANILKLNEEQRVIYDKIIDCVSNKRHGFFFVYGFGGIGKTFLYRVLSARLQSEKKIVINVASSGIASLLLPGGKTVHSMFNIPVELIEDTVCRIKKDSPKAEVFRLTDLIIWDEAPMTNKLAFEALNRTLHDIMVSVSNRNKDLPFGGKVVVLGGDFRQVLPVIPKGSRAEIVMASINSSILWKYCEVLRLTKNMRLASGLEQSTAQELRSFSDWILQIGEGRSGTMVNDKLFVDIPSDLIIPVLENPVEDIVNTIYPNLVQNFHVLSFFRIGQYWLQLSRMLKR
;
A
#
# COMPACT_ATOMS: atom_id res chain seq x y z
N MET A 1 -37.89 18.09 -11.13
CA MET A 1 -39.07 18.68 -11.81
C MET A 1 -39.51 20.01 -11.17
N LEU A 2 -39.96 20.04 -9.92
CA LEU A 2 -40.50 21.26 -9.28
C LEU A 2 -39.52 22.45 -9.21
N LEU A 3 -38.23 22.20 -8.95
CA LEU A 3 -37.20 23.23 -8.98
C LEU A 3 -36.97 23.76 -10.41
N LEU A 4 -37.06 22.89 -11.42
CA LEU A 4 -36.82 23.26 -12.82
C LEU A 4 -37.96 24.10 -13.38
N SER A 5 -39.21 23.78 -13.02
CA SER A 5 -40.42 24.48 -13.44
C SER A 5 -40.69 25.80 -12.71
N GLY A 6 -39.92 26.12 -11.65
CA GLY A 6 -40.11 27.36 -10.88
C GLY A 6 -41.42 27.42 -10.09
N SER A 7 -42.13 26.29 -9.97
CA SER A 7 -43.45 26.20 -9.33
C SER A 7 -43.38 26.10 -7.80
N MET A 8 -42.18 26.12 -7.22
CA MET A 8 -41.95 26.01 -5.78
C MET A 8 -41.60 27.39 -5.20
N GLY A 9 -42.39 27.89 -4.25
CA GLY A 9 -42.14 29.19 -3.62
C GLY A 9 -41.28 29.13 -2.35
N ARG A 10 -41.30 28.01 -1.61
CA ARG A 10 -40.65 27.85 -0.29
C ARG A 10 -39.61 26.72 -0.29
N HIS A 11 -38.57 26.86 -1.12
CA HIS A 11 -37.52 25.86 -1.34
C HIS A 11 -36.92 25.26 -0.06
N LEU A 12 -36.49 26.11 0.88
CA LEU A 12 -35.87 25.67 2.13
C LEU A 12 -36.82 24.87 3.04
N SER A 13 -38.10 25.24 3.07
CA SER A 13 -39.10 24.53 3.88
C SER A 13 -39.36 23.13 3.32
N VAL A 14 -39.41 23.01 1.99
CA VAL A 14 -39.56 21.71 1.33
C VAL A 14 -38.33 20.86 1.60
N TRP A 15 -37.12 21.38 1.37
CA TRP A 15 -35.87 20.66 1.66
C TRP A 15 -35.83 20.10 3.09
N LYS A 16 -36.11 20.93 4.10
CA LYS A 16 -36.09 20.51 5.52
C LYS A 16 -37.05 19.36 5.82
N GLN A 17 -38.17 19.27 5.09
CA GLN A 17 -39.17 18.22 5.29
C GLN A 17 -38.93 16.98 4.41
N THR A 18 -38.25 17.12 3.27
CA THR A 18 -38.17 16.06 2.25
C THR A 18 -36.80 15.44 2.08
N TRP A 19 -35.72 16.05 2.60
CA TRP A 19 -34.36 15.55 2.38
C TRP A 19 -34.17 14.10 2.81
N ALA A 20 -34.80 13.68 3.92
CA ALA A 20 -34.69 12.32 4.44
C ALA A 20 -35.17 11.29 3.40
N TYR A 21 -36.33 11.53 2.79
CA TYR A 21 -36.88 10.69 1.72
C TYR A 21 -36.02 10.73 0.44
N LEU A 22 -35.44 11.89 0.11
CA LEU A 22 -34.57 12.05 -1.04
C LEU A 22 -33.19 11.39 -0.84
N SER A 23 -32.80 11.11 0.39
CA SER A 23 -31.51 10.52 0.76
C SER A 23 -31.56 9.04 1.11
N ASP A 24 -32.75 8.44 1.18
CA ASP A 24 -32.98 7.08 1.70
C ASP A 24 -32.18 6.00 0.94
N ASP A 25 -32.10 6.12 -0.38
CA ASP A 25 -31.41 5.15 -1.23
C ASP A 25 -29.90 5.43 -1.38
N ILE A 26 -29.40 6.58 -0.89
CA ILE A 26 -28.00 7.00 -1.06
C ILE A 26 -27.07 6.03 -0.35
N LEU A 27 -27.36 5.67 0.90
CA LEU A 27 -26.51 4.76 1.67
C LEU A 27 -26.45 3.37 1.02
N TYR A 28 -27.59 2.87 0.56
CA TYR A 28 -27.68 1.58 -0.12
C TYR A 28 -26.89 1.57 -1.44
N ARG A 29 -27.11 2.57 -2.31
CA ARG A 29 -26.37 2.71 -3.57
C ARG A 29 -24.87 2.80 -3.32
N ARG A 30 -24.44 3.59 -2.33
CA ARG A 30 -23.03 3.75 -1.98
C ARG A 30 -22.39 2.47 -1.45
N ARG A 31 -23.07 1.71 -0.59
CA ARG A 31 -22.59 0.38 -0.14
C ARG A 31 -22.32 -0.55 -1.31
N HIS A 32 -23.23 -0.57 -2.29
CA HIS A 32 -23.11 -1.41 -3.48
C HIS A 32 -21.99 -0.93 -4.42
N GLU A 33 -21.93 0.38 -4.72
CA GLU A 33 -20.89 0.97 -5.56
C GLU A 33 -19.47 0.81 -4.97
N LEU A 34 -19.35 0.92 -3.65
CA LEU A 34 -18.07 0.81 -2.95
C LEU A 34 -17.69 -0.64 -2.61
N GLN A 35 -18.59 -1.61 -2.84
CA GLN A 35 -18.47 -2.99 -2.36
C GLN A 35 -18.15 -3.05 -0.85
N TYR A 36 -18.80 -2.17 -0.06
CA TYR A 36 -18.56 -2.04 1.38
C TYR A 36 -19.90 -2.06 2.14
N PRO A 37 -20.38 -3.23 2.58
CA PRO A 37 -21.70 -3.38 3.21
C PRO A 37 -21.85 -2.62 4.53
N ASP A 38 -20.75 -2.47 5.26
CA ASP A 38 -20.73 -1.89 6.61
C ASP A 38 -20.62 -0.35 6.60
N LEU A 39 -20.71 0.29 5.43
CA LEU A 39 -20.69 1.75 5.33
C LEU A 39 -21.75 2.36 6.23
N THR A 40 -21.33 3.29 7.09
CA THR A 40 -22.23 4.14 7.88
C THR A 40 -21.97 5.59 7.51
N MET A 41 -23.03 6.40 7.52
CA MET A 41 -22.97 7.81 7.17
C MET A 41 -23.83 8.58 8.18
N SER A 42 -23.31 9.71 8.65
CA SER A 42 -24.04 10.64 9.49
C SER A 42 -25.16 11.34 8.70
N GLN A 43 -26.12 11.94 9.41
CA GLN A 43 -27.19 12.71 8.77
C GLN A 43 -26.65 13.91 7.97
N ASP A 44 -25.61 14.57 8.48
CA ASP A 44 -24.98 15.71 7.80
C ASP A 44 -24.34 15.28 6.48
N GLU A 45 -23.67 14.12 6.47
CA GLU A 45 -23.13 13.54 5.24
C GLU A 45 -24.25 13.22 4.26
N LEU A 46 -25.30 12.49 4.68
CA LEU A 46 -26.43 12.15 3.81
C LEU A 46 -27.11 13.40 3.21
N GLN A 47 -27.28 14.46 3.98
CA GLN A 47 -27.79 15.74 3.49
C GLN A 47 -26.87 16.36 2.42
N ILE A 48 -25.55 16.37 2.67
CA ILE A 48 -24.57 16.85 1.69
C ILE A 48 -24.68 16.03 0.40
N PHE A 49 -24.68 14.70 0.47
CA PHE A 49 -24.80 13.84 -0.71
C PHE A 49 -26.07 14.06 -1.50
N CYS A 50 -27.20 14.22 -0.80
CA CYS A 50 -28.47 14.51 -1.44
C CYS A 50 -28.42 15.86 -2.16
N LEU A 51 -27.83 16.90 -1.57
CA LEU A 51 -27.62 18.19 -2.24
C LEU A 51 -26.69 18.09 -3.45
N LEU A 52 -25.68 17.23 -3.43
CA LEU A 52 -24.78 17.01 -4.57
C LEU A 52 -25.50 16.41 -5.78
N GLU A 53 -26.33 15.39 -5.56
CA GLU A 53 -27.13 14.80 -6.63
C GLU A 53 -28.13 15.81 -7.21
N ILE A 54 -28.75 16.63 -6.35
CA ILE A 54 -29.64 17.70 -6.79
C ILE A 54 -28.86 18.75 -7.61
N GLU A 55 -27.69 19.19 -7.14
CA GLU A 55 -26.83 20.15 -7.86
C GLU A 55 -26.44 19.60 -9.23
N LYS A 56 -26.03 18.32 -9.32
CA LYS A 56 -25.68 17.66 -10.58
C LYS A 56 -26.86 17.62 -11.55
N LEU A 57 -28.06 17.29 -11.07
CA LEU A 57 -29.28 17.30 -11.88
C LEU A 57 -29.64 18.72 -12.35
N LEU A 58 -29.45 19.73 -11.51
CA LEU A 58 -29.68 21.14 -11.87
C LEU A 58 -28.67 21.62 -12.92
N GLN A 59 -27.38 21.29 -12.75
CA GLN A 59 -26.31 21.68 -13.65
C GLN A 59 -26.51 21.09 -15.05
N ASN A 60 -26.96 19.84 -15.14
CA ASN A 60 -27.35 19.21 -16.41
C ASN A 60 -28.48 19.96 -17.13
N ASN A 61 -29.23 20.80 -16.42
CA ASN A 61 -30.31 21.64 -16.95
C ASN A 61 -29.96 23.14 -16.92
N GLY A 62 -28.68 23.50 -16.79
CA GLY A 62 -28.21 24.89 -16.82
C GLY A 62 -28.59 25.74 -15.59
N LYS A 63 -28.98 25.11 -14.48
CA LYS A 63 -29.30 25.78 -13.20
C LYS A 63 -28.34 25.32 -12.10
N SER A 64 -28.34 26.02 -10.96
CA SER A 64 -27.61 25.65 -9.75
C SER A 64 -28.49 25.87 -8.53
N LEU A 65 -28.20 25.18 -7.41
CA LEU A 65 -28.80 25.45 -6.10
C LEU A 65 -28.66 26.92 -5.70
N ARG A 66 -27.60 27.60 -6.17
CA ARG A 66 -27.38 29.04 -5.96
C ARG A 66 -28.49 29.92 -6.54
N ASN A 67 -29.22 29.43 -7.54
CA ASN A 67 -30.35 30.15 -8.13
C ASN A 67 -31.61 30.15 -7.23
N TYR A 68 -31.60 29.40 -6.12
CA TYR A 68 -32.74 29.26 -5.22
C TYR A 68 -32.41 29.84 -3.84
N ALA A 69 -32.99 30.99 -3.52
CA ALA A 69 -32.71 31.72 -2.29
C ALA A 69 -32.97 30.85 -1.03
N GLY A 70 -31.98 30.80 -0.14
CA GLY A 70 -32.04 30.09 1.13
C GLY A 70 -31.79 28.58 1.07
N MET A 71 -31.56 27.99 -0.11
CA MET A 71 -31.12 26.59 -0.19
C MET A 71 -29.68 26.43 0.30
N PRO A 72 -29.37 25.39 1.08
CA PRO A 72 -27.99 25.05 1.41
C PRO A 72 -27.25 24.66 0.12
N VAL A 73 -26.07 25.25 -0.08
CA VAL A 73 -25.23 24.97 -1.24
C VAL A 73 -24.07 24.10 -0.77
N PRO A 74 -23.85 22.93 -1.38
CA PRO A 74 -22.72 22.10 -1.03
C PRO A 74 -21.41 22.84 -1.39
N ASN A 75 -20.44 22.83 -0.48
CA ASN A 75 -19.16 23.48 -0.70
C ASN A 75 -18.43 22.77 -1.87
N ASN A 76 -17.93 23.51 -2.85
CA ASN A 76 -17.29 22.94 -4.05
C ASN A 76 -16.13 21.99 -3.75
N SER A 77 -15.41 22.19 -2.64
CA SER A 77 -14.35 21.28 -2.19
C SER A 77 -14.89 19.97 -1.61
N LEU A 78 -16.05 20.01 -0.96
CA LEU A 78 -16.75 18.83 -0.45
C LEU A 78 -17.45 18.07 -1.60
N VAL A 79 -17.97 18.78 -2.60
CA VAL A 79 -18.55 18.19 -3.83
C VAL A 79 -17.57 17.24 -4.52
N SER A 80 -16.31 17.64 -4.69
CA SER A 80 -15.30 16.79 -5.34
C SER A 80 -14.90 15.61 -4.43
N GLN A 81 -14.70 15.86 -3.14
CA GLN A 81 -14.35 14.82 -2.17
C GLN A 81 -15.43 13.73 -2.01
N PHE A 82 -16.70 14.10 -2.05
CA PHE A 82 -17.82 13.18 -1.86
C PHE A 82 -18.34 12.57 -3.17
N SER A 83 -18.17 13.23 -4.33
CA SER A 83 -18.43 12.59 -5.63
C SER A 83 -17.37 11.53 -5.98
N ASN A 84 -16.16 11.68 -5.45
CA ASN A 84 -15.08 10.75 -5.67
C ASN A 84 -15.15 9.54 -4.73
N LEU A 85 -15.86 8.50 -5.16
CA LEU A 85 -15.96 7.20 -4.48
C LEU A 85 -14.60 6.61 -4.09
N MET A 86 -13.55 6.84 -4.90
CA MET A 86 -12.22 6.33 -4.59
C MET A 86 -11.62 7.05 -3.39
N LEU A 87 -11.84 8.36 -3.25
CA LEU A 87 -11.35 9.13 -2.11
C LEU A 87 -12.07 8.76 -0.81
N LEU A 88 -13.39 8.57 -0.87
CA LEU A 88 -14.17 8.13 0.28
C LEU A 88 -13.65 6.80 0.83
N ARG A 89 -13.33 5.85 -0.05
CA ARG A 89 -12.76 4.56 0.35
C ARG A 89 -11.43 4.70 1.11
N GLU A 90 -10.59 5.67 0.73
CA GLU A 90 -9.29 5.91 1.38
C GLU A 90 -9.42 6.76 2.67
N LEU A 91 -10.61 7.28 2.99
CA LEU A 91 -10.89 8.03 4.23
C LEU A 91 -11.81 7.27 5.20
N GLN A 92 -12.48 6.21 4.73
CA GLN A 92 -13.41 5.40 5.51
C GLN A 92 -12.69 4.31 6.32
N TYR A 93 -11.86 4.75 7.25
CA TYR A 93 -11.29 3.88 8.26
C TYR A 93 -11.93 4.11 9.62
N ASP A 94 -12.01 3.06 10.44
CA ASP A 94 -12.34 3.19 11.86
C ASP A 94 -11.17 3.86 12.59
N ILE A 95 -11.29 5.17 12.79
CA ILE A 95 -10.29 6.02 13.43
C ILE A 95 -9.99 5.54 14.85
N VAL A 96 -10.99 5.07 15.60
CA VAL A 96 -10.81 4.62 16.98
C VAL A 96 -10.02 3.32 17.00
N SER A 97 -10.37 2.39 16.12
CA SER A 97 -9.62 1.12 15.97
C SER A 97 -8.18 1.37 15.53
N LEU A 98 -7.96 2.22 14.51
CA LEU A 98 -6.62 2.56 14.04
C LEU A 98 -5.77 3.27 15.07
N THR A 99 -6.35 4.18 15.86
CA THR A 99 -5.63 4.85 16.96
C THR A 99 -5.17 3.83 18.00
N ARG A 100 -6.05 2.91 18.40
CA ARG A 100 -5.69 1.83 19.34
C ARG A 100 -4.63 0.90 18.76
N GLU A 101 -4.75 0.50 17.49
CA GLU A 101 -3.75 -0.32 16.81
C GLU A 101 -2.39 0.38 16.78
N HIS A 102 -2.39 1.68 16.43
CA HIS A 102 -1.20 2.50 16.42
C HIS A 102 -0.54 2.55 17.81
N ASP A 103 -1.29 2.94 18.85
CA ASP A 103 -0.76 3.15 20.20
C ASP A 103 -0.24 1.85 20.82
N ALA A 104 -0.85 0.71 20.49
CA ALA A 104 -0.35 -0.60 20.91
C ALA A 104 0.92 -1.03 20.17
N ASN A 105 1.09 -0.66 18.90
CA ASN A 105 2.18 -1.14 18.06
C ASN A 105 3.39 -0.21 18.03
N ILE A 106 3.20 1.09 18.27
CA ILE A 106 4.28 2.09 18.32
C ILE A 106 5.29 1.77 19.44
N LEU A 107 4.81 1.22 20.56
CA LEU A 107 5.64 0.79 21.70
C LEU A 107 6.47 -0.46 21.40
N LYS A 108 6.12 -1.21 20.34
CA LYS A 108 6.81 -2.44 19.93
C LYS A 108 7.88 -2.20 18.87
N LEU A 109 8.01 -0.97 18.35
CA LEU A 109 9.07 -0.64 17.42
C LEU A 109 10.42 -0.74 18.13
N ASN A 110 11.39 -1.37 17.47
CA ASN A 110 12.78 -1.28 17.93
C ASN A 110 13.36 0.13 17.62
N GLU A 111 14.53 0.42 18.17
CA GLU A 111 15.20 1.73 18.02
C GLU A 111 15.40 2.15 16.55
N GLU A 112 15.84 1.23 15.68
CA GLU A 112 16.09 1.54 14.26
C GLU A 112 14.77 1.85 13.53
N GLN A 113 13.74 1.05 13.77
CA GLN A 113 12.41 1.27 13.22
C GLN A 113 11.81 2.58 13.74
N ARG A 114 12.07 2.91 15.02
CA ARG A 114 11.58 4.14 15.63
C ARG A 114 12.20 5.37 14.98
N VAL A 115 13.51 5.36 14.73
CA VAL A 115 14.20 6.43 14.00
C VAL A 115 13.62 6.63 12.60
N ILE A 116 13.38 5.53 11.86
CA ILE A 116 12.78 5.59 10.53
C ILE A 116 11.34 6.12 10.60
N TYR A 117 10.56 5.62 11.56
CA TYR A 117 9.17 6.04 11.80
C TYR A 117 9.11 7.55 12.06
N ASP A 118 9.86 8.04 13.05
CA ASP A 118 9.83 9.44 13.45
C ASP A 118 10.25 10.34 12.27
N LYS A 119 11.26 9.93 11.49
CA LYS A 119 11.71 10.64 10.30
C LYS A 119 10.63 10.75 9.21
N ILE A 120 9.93 9.66 8.91
CA ILE A 120 8.87 9.67 7.89
C ILE A 120 7.68 10.49 8.38
N ILE A 121 7.27 10.33 9.64
CA ILE A 121 6.17 11.10 10.23
C ILE A 121 6.50 12.60 10.27
N ASP A 122 7.72 12.98 10.62
CA ASP A 122 8.20 14.36 10.61
C ASP A 122 8.24 14.95 9.18
N CYS A 123 8.57 14.14 8.17
CA CYS A 123 8.51 14.56 6.78
C CYS A 123 7.07 14.86 6.33
N VAL A 124 6.15 13.93 6.59
CA VAL A 124 4.73 14.05 6.22
C VAL A 124 4.05 15.19 6.99
N SER A 125 4.26 15.29 8.31
CA SER A 125 3.60 16.28 9.17
C SER A 125 4.00 17.71 8.83
N ASN A 126 5.25 17.92 8.41
CA ASN A 126 5.75 19.21 7.96
C ASN A 126 5.51 19.48 6.47
N LYS A 127 4.72 18.65 5.79
CA LYS A 127 4.38 18.79 4.35
C LYS A 127 5.62 18.94 3.46
N ARG A 128 6.70 18.22 3.79
CA ARG A 128 7.91 18.15 2.96
C ARG A 128 7.78 17.02 1.94
N HIS A 129 8.62 17.07 0.91
CA HIS A 129 8.79 15.94 0.00
C HIS A 129 9.81 14.96 0.58
N GLY A 130 9.74 13.69 0.19
CA GLY A 130 10.69 12.69 0.65
C GLY A 130 10.67 11.45 -0.22
N PHE A 131 11.85 10.92 -0.54
CA PHE A 131 11.99 9.65 -1.23
C PHE A 131 12.93 8.75 -0.43
N PHE A 132 12.37 7.71 0.17
CA PHE A 132 13.07 6.83 1.10
C PHE A 132 13.06 5.39 0.60
N PHE A 133 14.13 4.65 0.86
CA PHE A 133 14.18 3.21 0.70
C PHE A 133 14.49 2.54 2.03
N VAL A 134 13.54 1.81 2.59
CA VAL A 134 13.72 1.01 3.81
C VAL A 134 14.31 -0.35 3.43
N TYR A 135 15.62 -0.46 3.59
CA TYR A 135 16.39 -1.67 3.34
C TYR A 135 16.47 -2.54 4.59
N GLY A 136 16.22 -3.84 4.43
CA GLY A 136 16.47 -4.83 5.48
C GLY A 136 16.17 -6.24 4.96
N PHE A 137 16.85 -7.27 5.48
CA PHE A 137 16.53 -8.65 5.16
C PHE A 137 15.13 -9.08 5.65
N GLY A 138 14.69 -10.26 5.21
CA GLY A 138 13.46 -10.88 5.67
C GLY A 138 13.43 -11.02 7.19
N GLY A 139 12.28 -10.72 7.82
CA GLY A 139 12.09 -10.90 9.26
C GLY A 139 12.46 -9.71 10.16
N ILE A 140 12.97 -8.60 9.61
CA ILE A 140 13.29 -7.39 10.39
C ILE A 140 12.07 -6.47 10.66
N GLY A 141 10.87 -6.88 10.25
CA GLY A 141 9.64 -6.13 10.57
C GLY A 141 9.40 -4.88 9.71
N LYS A 142 9.92 -4.82 8.48
CA LYS A 142 9.59 -3.75 7.50
C LYS A 142 8.08 -3.55 7.35
N THR A 143 7.35 -4.64 7.09
CA THR A 143 5.88 -4.62 6.97
C THR A 143 5.20 -4.17 8.26
N PHE A 144 5.76 -4.50 9.43
CA PHE A 144 5.25 -4.02 10.71
C PHE A 144 5.41 -2.49 10.83
N LEU A 145 6.58 -1.96 10.49
CA LEU A 145 6.81 -0.51 10.42
C LEU A 145 5.81 0.19 9.48
N TYR A 146 5.55 -0.35 8.29
CA TYR A 146 4.58 0.24 7.35
C TYR A 146 3.15 0.26 7.88
N ARG A 147 2.76 -0.78 8.62
CA ARG A 147 1.47 -0.84 9.32
C ARG A 147 1.35 0.24 10.38
N VAL A 148 2.39 0.45 11.20
CA VAL A 148 2.38 1.50 12.23
C VAL A 148 2.32 2.89 11.60
N LEU A 149 3.07 3.13 10.52
CA LEU A 149 2.99 4.39 9.75
C LEU A 149 1.59 4.63 9.18
N SER A 150 0.99 3.61 8.57
CA SER A 150 -0.36 3.69 8.01
C SER A 150 -1.40 3.98 9.09
N ALA A 151 -1.39 3.22 10.19
CA ALA A 151 -2.31 3.40 11.29
C ALA A 151 -2.20 4.81 11.91
N ARG A 152 -0.97 5.33 12.07
CA ARG A 152 -0.73 6.69 12.58
C ARG A 152 -1.37 7.77 11.72
N LEU A 153 -1.18 7.69 10.40
CA LEU A 153 -1.61 8.74 9.47
C LEU A 153 -3.11 8.62 9.16
N GLN A 154 -3.59 7.40 8.94
CA GLN A 154 -5.01 7.15 8.67
C GLN A 154 -5.91 7.49 9.88
N SER A 155 -5.43 7.33 11.12
CA SER A 155 -6.15 7.81 12.30
C SER A 155 -6.27 9.34 12.35
N GLU A 156 -5.38 10.08 11.68
CA GLU A 156 -5.47 11.53 11.48
C GLU A 156 -6.26 11.92 10.22
N LYS A 157 -6.98 10.97 9.60
CA LYS A 157 -7.69 11.16 8.33
C LYS A 157 -6.78 11.57 7.16
N LYS A 158 -5.49 11.22 7.21
CA LYS A 158 -4.55 11.36 6.09
C LYS A 158 -4.64 10.18 5.15
N ILE A 159 -4.32 10.39 3.88
CA ILE A 159 -4.43 9.35 2.85
C ILE A 159 -3.07 8.67 2.69
N VAL A 160 -3.05 7.36 2.95
CA VAL A 160 -1.87 6.50 2.77
C VAL A 160 -2.16 5.46 1.71
N ILE A 161 -1.38 5.45 0.63
CA ILE A 161 -1.49 4.46 -0.44
C ILE A 161 -0.49 3.35 -0.18
N ASN A 162 -0.99 2.19 0.24
CA ASN A 162 -0.21 0.99 0.44
C ASN A 162 -0.25 0.10 -0.79
N VAL A 163 0.91 -0.16 -1.38
CA VAL A 163 1.04 -1.04 -2.53
C VAL A 163 2.18 -2.02 -2.36
N ALA A 164 2.10 -3.13 -3.08
CA ALA A 164 3.21 -4.06 -3.20
C ALA A 164 3.38 -4.56 -4.63
N SER A 165 4.59 -5.03 -4.94
CA SER A 165 4.91 -5.56 -6.27
C SER A 165 4.19 -6.89 -6.58
N SER A 166 3.83 -7.68 -5.56
CA SER A 166 3.06 -8.92 -5.71
C SER A 166 1.72 -8.88 -4.97
N GLY A 167 0.72 -9.62 -5.47
CA GLY A 167 -0.59 -9.73 -4.83
C GLY A 167 -0.55 -10.35 -3.44
N ILE A 168 0.36 -11.30 -3.19
CA ILE A 168 0.51 -11.91 -1.88
C ILE A 168 1.09 -10.91 -0.87
N ALA A 169 2.09 -10.12 -1.29
CA ALA A 169 2.68 -9.10 -0.42
C ALA A 169 1.68 -7.98 -0.10
N SER A 170 0.81 -7.61 -1.04
CA SER A 170 -0.19 -6.55 -0.78
C SER A 170 -1.20 -6.94 0.30
N LEU A 171 -1.49 -8.23 0.49
CA LEU A 171 -2.40 -8.69 1.55
C LEU A 171 -1.87 -8.44 2.96
N LEU A 172 -0.56 -8.22 3.12
CA LEU A 172 0.07 -7.94 4.40
C LEU A 172 -0.01 -6.46 4.80
N LEU A 173 -0.40 -5.59 3.86
CA LEU A 173 -0.55 -4.16 4.06
C LEU A 173 -2.04 -3.79 4.25
N PRO A 174 -2.35 -2.79 5.10
CA PRO A 174 -3.73 -2.38 5.32
C PRO A 174 -4.28 -1.72 4.06
N GLY A 175 -5.37 -2.28 3.52
CA GLY A 175 -5.94 -1.87 2.24
C GLY A 175 -5.03 -2.10 1.02
N GLY A 176 -4.00 -2.95 1.17
CA GLY A 176 -2.95 -3.09 0.18
C GLY A 176 -3.44 -3.58 -1.18
N LYS A 177 -2.91 -2.98 -2.24
CA LYS A 177 -3.19 -3.34 -3.65
C LYS A 177 -1.88 -3.64 -4.38
N THR A 178 -1.96 -4.30 -5.52
CA THR A 178 -0.79 -4.42 -6.40
C THR A 178 -0.47 -3.09 -7.05
N VAL A 179 0.81 -2.82 -7.30
CA VAL A 179 1.27 -1.57 -7.93
C VAL A 179 0.62 -1.35 -9.30
N HIS A 180 0.47 -2.42 -10.08
CA HIS A 180 -0.16 -2.37 -11.40
C HIS A 180 -1.63 -1.96 -11.33
N SER A 181 -2.40 -2.50 -10.37
CA SER A 181 -3.80 -2.14 -10.20
C SER A 181 -3.98 -0.75 -9.57
N MET A 182 -3.14 -0.40 -8.61
CA MET A 182 -3.25 0.89 -7.92
C MET A 182 -2.79 2.06 -8.79
N PHE A 183 -1.79 1.88 -9.64
CA PHE A 183 -1.27 2.96 -10.48
C PHE A 183 -1.68 2.84 -11.95
N ASN A 184 -2.41 1.81 -12.37
CA ASN A 184 -2.69 1.55 -13.79
C ASN A 184 -1.41 1.54 -14.64
N ILE A 185 -0.35 0.90 -14.12
CA ILE A 185 0.93 0.78 -14.83
C ILE A 185 0.72 -0.17 -16.02
N PRO A 186 1.07 0.24 -17.25
CA PRO A 186 1.05 -0.65 -18.41
C PRO A 186 1.96 -1.87 -18.19
N VAL A 187 1.54 -3.02 -18.72
CA VAL A 187 2.34 -4.26 -18.64
C VAL A 187 3.64 -4.12 -19.44
N GLU A 188 3.55 -3.48 -20.62
CA GLU A 188 4.71 -3.13 -21.44
C GLU A 188 5.26 -1.78 -20.99
N LEU A 189 6.53 -1.78 -20.60
CA LEU A 189 7.23 -0.62 -20.09
C LEU A 189 8.35 -0.23 -21.04
N ILE A 190 8.32 1.02 -21.49
CA ILE A 190 9.38 1.70 -22.24
C ILE A 190 9.76 3.02 -21.54
N GLU A 191 10.83 3.66 -21.98
CA GLU A 191 11.44 4.80 -21.26
C GLU A 191 10.52 6.00 -21.07
N ASP A 192 9.57 6.23 -21.98
CA ASP A 192 8.60 7.33 -21.96
C ASP A 192 7.24 6.93 -21.38
N THR A 193 7.08 5.67 -20.93
CA THR A 193 5.80 5.17 -20.43
C THR A 193 5.27 6.01 -19.28
N VAL A 194 3.96 6.26 -19.27
CA VAL A 194 3.24 6.89 -18.16
C VAL A 194 2.15 5.94 -17.67
N CYS A 195 1.80 6.07 -16.38
CA CYS A 195 0.64 5.38 -15.83
C CYS A 195 -0.64 5.84 -16.52
N ARG A 196 -1.60 4.92 -16.76
CA ARG A 196 -2.88 5.23 -17.42
C ARG A 196 -3.86 5.90 -16.44
N ILE A 197 -3.47 7.06 -15.92
CA ILE A 197 -4.24 7.91 -15.01
C ILE A 197 -4.36 9.29 -15.65
N LYS A 198 -5.59 9.70 -15.99
CA LYS A 198 -5.83 11.04 -16.53
C LYS A 198 -5.78 12.08 -15.42
N LYS A 199 -5.23 13.27 -15.70
CA LYS A 199 -5.03 14.35 -14.72
C LYS A 199 -6.31 14.85 -14.05
N ASP A 200 -7.42 14.83 -14.79
CA ASP A 200 -8.76 15.22 -14.37
C ASP A 200 -9.59 14.05 -13.80
N SER A 201 -9.03 12.85 -13.75
CA SER A 201 -9.75 11.68 -13.22
C SER A 201 -9.93 11.76 -11.70
N PRO A 202 -10.97 11.08 -11.16
CA PRO A 202 -11.14 10.90 -9.71
C PRO A 202 -9.89 10.29 -9.06
N LYS A 203 -9.22 9.36 -9.75
CA LYS A 203 -8.00 8.73 -9.25
C LYS A 203 -6.84 9.71 -9.10
N ALA A 204 -6.73 10.70 -9.99
CA ALA A 204 -5.73 11.76 -9.86
C ALA A 204 -5.99 12.67 -8.65
N GLU A 205 -7.25 12.87 -8.26
CA GLU A 205 -7.58 13.61 -7.04
C GLU A 205 -7.13 12.86 -5.77
N VAL A 206 -7.27 11.54 -5.74
CA VAL A 206 -6.72 10.71 -4.64
C VAL A 206 -5.21 10.93 -4.53
N PHE A 207 -4.48 10.90 -5.65
CA PHE A 207 -3.04 11.18 -5.63
C PHE A 207 -2.71 12.61 -5.20
N ARG A 208 -3.49 13.62 -5.63
CA ARG A 208 -3.30 15.00 -5.16
C ARG A 208 -3.39 15.10 -3.64
N LEU A 209 -4.32 14.36 -3.03
CA LEU A 209 -4.57 14.39 -1.59
C LEU A 209 -3.80 13.34 -0.79
N THR A 210 -3.05 12.45 -1.45
CA THR A 210 -2.22 11.43 -0.78
C THR A 210 -1.07 12.07 0.00
N ASP A 211 -0.90 11.68 1.25
CA ASP A 211 0.16 12.16 2.15
C ASP A 211 1.39 11.25 2.11
N LEU A 212 1.18 9.93 1.96
CA LEU A 212 2.25 8.93 1.94
C LEU A 212 1.94 7.81 0.94
N ILE A 213 2.95 7.42 0.16
CA ILE A 213 2.91 6.21 -0.68
C ILE A 213 3.93 5.22 -0.13
N ILE A 214 3.47 4.02 0.24
CA ILE A 214 4.34 2.91 0.65
C ILE A 214 4.30 1.85 -0.43
N TRP A 215 5.47 1.44 -0.92
CA TRP A 215 5.62 0.39 -1.91
C TRP A 215 6.53 -0.72 -1.38
N ASP A 216 5.93 -1.84 -0.97
CA ASP A 216 6.66 -3.02 -0.50
C ASP A 216 7.08 -3.97 -1.63
N GLU A 217 8.17 -4.70 -1.40
CA GLU A 217 8.84 -5.55 -2.40
C GLU A 217 9.28 -4.81 -3.67
N ALA A 218 9.65 -3.53 -3.53
CA ALA A 218 10.06 -2.65 -4.62
C ALA A 218 11.21 -3.23 -5.51
N PRO A 219 12.24 -3.93 -4.98
CA PRO A 219 13.29 -4.54 -5.81
C PRO A 219 12.78 -5.52 -6.87
N MET A 220 11.57 -6.08 -6.72
CA MET A 220 10.99 -7.01 -7.70
C MET A 220 10.49 -6.29 -8.97
N THR A 221 10.35 -4.97 -8.94
CA THR A 221 9.76 -4.21 -10.05
C THR A 221 10.81 -3.53 -10.91
N ASN A 222 10.60 -3.56 -12.22
CA ASN A 222 11.44 -2.85 -13.18
C ASN A 222 11.43 -1.33 -12.90
N LYS A 223 12.59 -0.68 -12.94
CA LYS A 223 12.79 0.75 -12.73
C LYS A 223 11.83 1.62 -13.55
N LEU A 224 11.49 1.19 -14.77
CA LEU A 224 10.62 1.92 -15.67
C LEU A 224 9.21 2.12 -15.08
N ALA A 225 8.75 1.23 -14.20
CA ALA A 225 7.46 1.41 -13.51
C ALA A 225 7.50 2.56 -12.50
N PHE A 226 8.62 2.72 -11.78
CA PHE A 226 8.83 3.83 -10.85
C PHE A 226 8.98 5.16 -11.59
N GLU A 227 9.70 5.14 -12.71
CA GLU A 227 9.87 6.30 -13.58
C GLU A 227 8.54 6.71 -14.25
N ALA A 228 7.73 5.73 -14.67
CA ALA A 228 6.38 5.98 -15.18
C ALA A 228 5.48 6.61 -14.11
N LEU A 229 5.49 6.08 -12.89
CA LEU A 229 4.76 6.68 -11.77
C LEU A 229 5.26 8.09 -11.47
N ASN A 230 6.57 8.31 -11.47
CA ASN A 230 7.17 9.62 -11.26
C ASN A 230 6.68 10.64 -12.30
N ARG A 231 6.72 10.30 -13.60
CA ARG A 231 6.22 11.16 -14.68
C ARG A 231 4.74 11.48 -14.52
N THR A 232 3.93 10.48 -14.18
CA THR A 232 2.49 10.69 -13.98
C THR A 232 2.21 11.57 -12.76
N LEU A 233 2.90 11.37 -11.64
CA LEU A 233 2.73 12.22 -10.46
C LEU A 233 3.25 13.64 -10.69
N HIS A 234 4.30 13.83 -11.49
CA HIS A 234 4.71 15.17 -11.95
C HIS A 234 3.55 15.88 -12.64
N ASP A 235 2.93 15.27 -13.66
CA ASP A 235 1.84 15.92 -14.38
C ASP A 235 0.63 16.20 -13.47
N ILE A 236 0.26 15.26 -12.60
CA ILE A 236 -0.85 15.42 -11.65
C ILE A 236 -0.57 16.53 -10.63
N MET A 237 0.67 16.63 -10.13
CA MET A 237 1.02 17.53 -9.02
C MET A 237 1.43 18.94 -9.46
N VAL A 238 1.76 19.14 -10.73
CA VAL A 238 1.98 20.49 -11.30
C VAL A 238 0.74 21.37 -11.14
N SER A 239 -0.48 20.82 -11.19
CA SER A 239 -1.70 21.60 -10.95
C SER A 239 -1.88 22.03 -9.50
N VAL A 240 -1.16 21.42 -8.56
CA VAL A 240 -1.18 21.79 -7.13
C VAL A 240 -0.13 22.87 -6.86
N SER A 241 1.08 22.72 -7.42
CA SER A 241 2.14 23.70 -7.32
C SER A 241 3.18 23.50 -8.42
N ASN A 242 3.58 24.57 -9.09
CA ASN A 242 4.62 24.53 -10.13
C ASN A 242 5.98 24.05 -9.58
N ARG A 243 6.25 24.20 -8.28
CA ARG A 243 7.48 23.71 -7.65
C ARG A 243 7.59 22.18 -7.64
N ASN A 244 6.48 21.47 -7.80
CA ASN A 244 6.46 20.00 -7.78
C ASN A 244 7.05 19.37 -9.05
N LYS A 245 7.24 20.15 -10.12
CA LYS A 245 7.74 19.65 -11.42
C LYS A 245 9.15 19.06 -11.31
N ASP A 246 9.97 19.61 -10.42
CA ASP A 246 11.38 19.24 -10.29
C ASP A 246 11.64 18.26 -9.14
N LEU A 247 10.61 17.91 -8.37
CA LEU A 247 10.71 17.05 -7.19
C LEU A 247 10.33 15.61 -7.53
N PRO A 248 11.05 14.59 -7.03
CA PRO A 248 10.68 13.20 -7.27
C PRO A 248 9.23 12.93 -6.85
N PHE A 249 8.52 12.15 -7.67
CA PHE A 249 7.12 11.77 -7.50
C PHE A 249 6.16 12.96 -7.28
N GLY A 250 6.43 14.10 -7.92
CA GLY A 250 5.57 15.28 -7.80
C GLY A 250 5.56 15.88 -6.38
N GLY A 251 6.65 15.71 -5.64
CA GLY A 251 6.80 16.22 -4.28
C GLY A 251 6.11 15.37 -3.21
N LYS A 252 5.63 14.17 -3.55
CA LYS A 252 5.04 13.23 -2.58
C LYS A 252 6.10 12.61 -1.68
N VAL A 253 5.66 12.17 -0.50
CA VAL A 253 6.46 11.29 0.35
C VAL A 253 6.27 9.86 -0.13
N VAL A 254 7.36 9.25 -0.61
CA VAL A 254 7.38 7.87 -1.12
C VAL A 254 8.37 7.05 -0.31
N VAL A 255 7.90 5.92 0.20
CA VAL A 255 8.70 4.95 0.94
C VAL A 255 8.70 3.64 0.19
N LEU A 256 9.84 3.28 -0.38
CA LEU A 256 10.06 1.96 -0.98
C LEU A 256 10.58 1.00 0.09
N GLY A 257 10.17 -0.25 -0.02
CA GLY A 257 10.55 -1.31 0.88
C GLY A 257 11.05 -2.53 0.14
N GLY A 258 12.09 -3.19 0.67
CA GLY A 258 12.46 -4.50 0.17
C GLY A 258 13.86 -4.94 0.55
N ASP A 259 14.28 -6.04 -0.06
CA ASP A 259 15.60 -6.61 0.07
C ASP A 259 16.15 -6.99 -1.30
N PHE A 260 17.23 -6.34 -1.74
CA PHE A 260 17.88 -6.63 -3.02
C PHE A 260 18.50 -8.04 -3.08
N ARG A 261 18.64 -8.72 -1.93
CA ARG A 261 19.07 -10.13 -1.88
C ARG A 261 17.96 -11.12 -2.25
N GLN A 262 16.70 -10.68 -2.26
CA GLN A 262 15.57 -11.52 -2.66
C GLN A 262 15.41 -11.52 -4.19
N VAL A 263 14.20 -11.24 -4.68
CA VAL A 263 13.88 -11.29 -6.10
C VAL A 263 14.11 -9.92 -6.74
N LEU A 264 14.96 -9.90 -7.76
CA LEU A 264 15.19 -8.73 -8.63
C LEU A 264 14.16 -8.72 -9.77
N PRO A 265 14.09 -7.65 -10.60
CA PRO A 265 13.12 -7.60 -11.67
C PRO A 265 13.31 -8.76 -12.65
N VAL A 266 12.20 -9.42 -12.99
CA VAL A 266 12.23 -10.55 -13.93
C VAL A 266 12.33 -10.01 -15.35
N ILE A 267 13.47 -10.25 -15.99
CA ILE A 267 13.71 -9.95 -17.41
C ILE A 267 13.79 -11.30 -18.14
N PRO A 268 12.76 -11.70 -18.92
CA PRO A 268 12.78 -12.97 -19.64
C PRO A 268 13.99 -13.05 -20.56
N LYS A 269 14.80 -14.12 -20.41
CA LYS A 269 16.06 -14.31 -21.16
C LYS A 269 17.11 -13.20 -20.97
N GLY A 270 16.92 -12.33 -19.97
CA GLY A 270 17.85 -11.25 -19.67
C GLY A 270 19.13 -11.74 -19.01
N SER A 271 20.23 -11.13 -19.38
CA SER A 271 21.53 -11.23 -18.71
C SER A 271 21.51 -10.60 -17.32
N ARG A 272 22.52 -10.93 -16.51
CA ARG A 272 22.73 -10.30 -15.19
C ARG A 272 22.83 -8.78 -15.30
N ALA A 273 23.49 -8.28 -16.34
CA ALA A 273 23.63 -6.85 -16.59
C ALA A 273 22.26 -6.20 -16.85
N GLU A 274 21.41 -6.82 -17.66
CA GLU A 274 20.06 -6.31 -17.95
C GLU A 274 19.17 -6.29 -16.69
N ILE A 275 19.26 -7.31 -15.83
CA ILE A 275 18.52 -7.34 -14.55
C ILE A 275 18.98 -6.22 -13.61
N VAL A 276 20.29 -5.99 -13.51
CA VAL A 276 20.84 -4.87 -12.72
C VAL A 276 20.41 -3.53 -13.32
N MET A 277 20.47 -3.38 -14.63
CA MET A 277 20.02 -2.17 -15.32
C MET A 277 18.52 -1.91 -15.19
N ALA A 278 17.72 -2.96 -15.02
CA ALA A 278 16.29 -2.87 -14.75
C ALA A 278 15.96 -2.61 -13.26
N SER A 279 16.93 -2.71 -12.35
CA SER A 279 16.71 -2.50 -10.91
C SER A 279 16.57 -1.02 -10.57
N ILE A 280 15.80 -0.70 -9.52
CA ILE A 280 15.51 0.69 -9.12
C ILE A 280 16.76 1.50 -8.76
N ASN A 281 17.83 0.85 -8.28
CA ASN A 281 19.12 1.50 -8.01
C ASN A 281 19.83 2.00 -9.29
N SER A 282 19.45 1.49 -10.46
CA SER A 282 19.92 1.93 -11.78
C SER A 282 18.99 2.98 -12.41
N SER A 283 18.00 3.48 -11.66
CA SER A 283 17.13 4.58 -12.10
C SER A 283 17.77 5.93 -11.81
N ILE A 284 17.45 6.91 -12.65
CA ILE A 284 17.77 8.32 -12.39
C ILE A 284 17.16 8.85 -11.09
N LEU A 285 16.10 8.20 -10.58
CA LEU A 285 15.45 8.57 -9.33
C LEU A 285 16.30 8.23 -8.11
N TRP A 286 17.17 7.22 -8.21
CA TRP A 286 17.90 6.69 -7.07
C TRP A 286 18.82 7.73 -6.41
N LYS A 287 19.33 8.70 -7.16
CA LYS A 287 20.14 9.82 -6.63
C LYS A 287 19.39 10.71 -5.64
N TYR A 288 18.06 10.70 -5.67
CA TYR A 288 17.21 11.43 -4.72
C TYR A 288 16.73 10.54 -3.56
N CYS A 289 17.06 9.24 -3.59
CA CYS A 289 16.58 8.27 -2.62
C CYS A 289 17.49 8.23 -1.41
N GLU A 290 16.92 8.43 -0.22
CA GLU A 290 17.63 8.18 1.03
C GLU A 290 17.41 6.73 1.48
N VAL A 291 18.51 5.98 1.64
CA VAL A 291 18.45 4.58 2.07
C VAL A 291 18.50 4.49 3.59
N LEU A 292 17.39 4.04 4.17
CA LEU A 292 17.23 3.79 5.60
C LEU A 292 17.38 2.30 5.88
N ARG A 293 18.34 1.91 6.72
CA ARG A 293 18.69 0.50 6.95
C ARG A 293 18.11 0.00 8.27
N LEU A 294 17.48 -1.16 8.23
CA LEU A 294 17.16 -1.96 9.39
C LEU A 294 18.07 -3.19 9.42
N THR A 295 18.68 -3.45 10.56
CA THR A 295 19.64 -4.54 10.77
C THR A 295 19.21 -5.50 11.88
N LYS A 296 18.38 -5.05 12.84
CA LYS A 296 17.92 -5.87 13.96
C LYS A 296 16.81 -6.85 13.58
N ASN A 297 17.12 -8.16 13.51
CA ASN A 297 16.14 -9.20 13.24
C ASN A 297 15.16 -9.39 14.42
N MET A 298 13.89 -9.05 14.23
CA MET A 298 12.88 -9.14 15.28
C MET A 298 12.29 -10.54 15.44
N ARG A 299 12.38 -11.40 14.41
CA ARG A 299 11.91 -12.79 14.50
C ARG A 299 12.75 -13.63 15.46
N LEU A 300 14.03 -13.30 15.61
CA LEU A 300 14.94 -13.98 16.54
C LEU A 300 14.75 -13.54 18.00
N ALA A 301 14.16 -12.37 18.23
CA ALA A 301 14.01 -11.78 19.57
C ALA A 301 12.75 -12.26 20.32
N SER A 302 11.87 -13.01 19.66
CA SER A 302 10.55 -13.35 20.19
C SER A 302 10.46 -14.83 20.59
N GLY A 303 10.77 -15.14 21.85
CA GLY A 303 10.08 -16.21 22.59
C GLY A 303 10.51 -17.67 22.40
N LEU A 304 11.80 -17.99 22.42
CA LEU A 304 12.25 -19.39 22.53
C LEU A 304 13.34 -19.55 23.59
N GLU A 305 13.45 -20.77 24.13
CA GLU A 305 14.52 -21.17 25.07
C GLU A 305 15.91 -20.83 24.51
N GLN A 306 16.89 -20.61 25.40
CA GLN A 306 18.24 -20.15 25.01
C GLN A 306 18.90 -21.03 23.93
N SER A 307 18.62 -22.35 23.92
CA SER A 307 19.08 -23.31 22.91
C SER A 307 18.52 -23.01 21.52
N THR A 308 17.21 -22.82 21.39
CA THR A 308 16.55 -22.54 20.10
C THR A 308 16.88 -21.14 19.57
N ALA A 309 17.14 -20.18 20.45
CA ALA A 309 17.58 -18.84 20.04
C ALA A 309 18.95 -18.86 19.35
N GLN A 310 19.86 -19.72 19.82
CA GLN A 310 21.20 -19.86 19.24
C GLN A 310 21.17 -20.60 17.90
N GLU A 311 20.33 -21.63 17.77
CA GLU A 311 20.08 -22.32 16.49
C GLU A 311 19.47 -21.37 15.45
N LEU A 312 18.42 -20.63 15.82
CA LEU A 312 17.79 -19.65 14.93
C LEU A 312 18.74 -18.53 14.51
N ARG A 313 19.62 -18.09 15.41
CA ARG A 313 20.66 -17.10 15.08
C ARG A 313 21.66 -17.67 14.09
N SER A 314 22.14 -18.89 14.32
CA SER A 314 23.07 -19.59 13.40
C SER A 314 22.45 -19.78 12.02
N PHE A 315 21.17 -20.16 11.97
CA PHE A 315 20.42 -20.27 10.72
C PHE A 315 20.24 -18.91 10.02
N SER A 316 19.89 -17.85 10.76
CA SER A 316 19.78 -16.50 10.21
C SER A 316 21.11 -16.00 9.65
N ASP A 317 22.22 -16.24 10.36
CA ASP A 317 23.57 -15.85 9.93
C ASP A 317 23.98 -16.65 8.68
N TRP A 318 23.68 -17.95 8.62
CA TRP A 318 23.90 -18.77 7.43
C TRP A 318 23.11 -18.25 6.21
N ILE A 319 21.81 -17.94 6.37
CA ILE A 319 20.99 -17.34 5.30
C ILE A 319 21.56 -16.00 4.83
N LEU A 320 22.06 -15.17 5.74
CA LEU A 320 22.69 -13.90 5.41
C LEU A 320 23.97 -14.12 4.59
N GLN A 321 24.82 -15.07 4.98
CA GLN A 321 26.05 -15.40 4.26
C GLN A 321 25.76 -15.90 2.84
N ILE A 322 24.70 -16.71 2.63
CA ILE A 322 24.24 -17.09 1.29
C ILE A 322 23.84 -15.86 0.48
N GLY A 323 23.01 -14.99 1.06
CA GLY A 323 22.55 -13.77 0.39
C GLY A 323 23.67 -12.79 0.05
N GLU A 324 24.80 -12.84 0.77
CA GLU A 324 26.01 -12.05 0.52
C GLU A 324 27.01 -12.75 -0.42
N GLY A 325 26.77 -14.01 -0.81
CA GLY A 325 27.68 -14.80 -1.60
C GLY A 325 28.96 -15.21 -0.86
N ARG A 326 28.93 -15.22 0.48
CA ARG A 326 30.05 -15.61 1.35
C ARG A 326 30.02 -17.09 1.77
N SER A 327 28.90 -17.76 1.53
CA SER A 327 28.72 -19.19 1.78
C SER A 327 28.53 -19.91 0.45
N GLY A 328 29.24 -21.01 0.26
CA GLY A 328 29.21 -21.83 -0.96
C GLY A 328 30.48 -21.76 -1.80
N THR A 329 30.53 -22.62 -2.82
CA THR A 329 31.65 -22.77 -3.75
C THR A 329 31.26 -22.24 -5.12
N MET A 330 32.11 -21.40 -5.71
CA MET A 330 31.90 -20.90 -7.07
C MET A 330 32.36 -21.93 -8.09
N VAL A 331 31.44 -22.42 -8.93
CA VAL A 331 31.74 -23.33 -10.05
C VAL A 331 31.02 -22.81 -11.29
N ASN A 332 31.76 -22.49 -12.36
CA ASN A 332 31.22 -21.98 -13.63
C ASN A 332 30.23 -20.81 -13.47
N ASP A 333 30.64 -19.77 -12.73
CA ASP A 333 29.84 -18.57 -12.42
C ASP A 333 28.54 -18.82 -11.62
N LYS A 334 28.37 -20.02 -11.06
CA LYS A 334 27.26 -20.37 -10.18
C LYS A 334 27.77 -20.64 -8.78
N LEU A 335 27.04 -20.12 -7.79
CA LEU A 335 27.30 -20.36 -6.38
C LEU A 335 26.59 -21.66 -5.97
N PHE A 336 27.35 -22.68 -5.59
CA PHE A 336 26.84 -23.91 -5.02
C PHE A 336 26.87 -23.83 -3.51
N VAL A 337 25.73 -23.99 -2.86
CA VAL A 337 25.60 -23.91 -1.40
C VAL A 337 25.18 -25.27 -0.87
N ASP A 338 25.91 -25.78 0.11
CA ASP A 338 25.52 -26.99 0.83
C ASP A 338 24.36 -26.66 1.78
N ILE A 339 23.26 -27.39 1.64
CA ILE A 339 22.10 -27.27 2.52
C ILE A 339 22.39 -28.09 3.79
N PRO A 340 22.34 -27.49 5.00
CA PRO A 340 22.46 -28.20 6.26
C PRO A 340 21.55 -29.42 6.34
N SER A 341 22.06 -30.54 6.83
CA SER A 341 21.36 -31.84 6.83
C SER A 341 20.06 -31.82 7.64
N ASP A 342 19.99 -30.97 8.66
CA ASP A 342 18.81 -30.71 9.50
C ASP A 342 17.67 -29.99 8.76
N LEU A 343 17.95 -29.35 7.62
CA LEU A 343 16.95 -28.69 6.78
C LEU A 343 16.48 -29.56 5.60
N ILE A 344 17.10 -30.73 5.42
CA ILE A 344 16.77 -31.65 4.34
C ILE A 344 15.60 -32.52 4.80
N ILE A 345 14.49 -32.45 4.06
CA ILE A 345 13.37 -33.37 4.25
C ILE A 345 13.73 -34.69 3.54
N PRO A 346 13.87 -35.81 4.26
CA PRO A 346 14.12 -37.10 3.62
C PRO A 346 12.90 -37.46 2.77
N VAL A 347 13.11 -37.67 1.48
CA VAL A 347 12.05 -38.11 0.57
C VAL A 347 11.80 -39.58 0.83
N LEU A 348 10.59 -39.90 1.30
CA LEU A 348 10.09 -41.27 1.43
C LEU A 348 9.37 -41.63 0.12
N GLU A 349 8.18 -42.22 0.18
CA GLU A 349 7.44 -42.66 -1.02
C GLU A 349 6.71 -41.52 -1.74
N ASN A 350 6.30 -40.48 -1.01
CA ASN A 350 5.49 -39.38 -1.55
C ASN A 350 6.05 -38.00 -1.13
N PRO A 351 6.84 -37.35 -1.99
CA PRO A 351 7.49 -36.07 -1.67
C PRO A 351 6.51 -34.96 -1.26
N VAL A 352 5.28 -34.96 -1.78
CA VAL A 352 4.28 -33.95 -1.43
C VAL A 352 3.77 -34.18 -0.02
N GLU A 353 3.49 -35.43 0.32
CA GLU A 353 3.03 -35.83 1.65
C GLU A 353 4.12 -35.62 2.71
N ASP A 354 5.38 -35.91 2.38
CA ASP A 354 6.53 -35.68 3.25
C ASP A 354 6.69 -34.19 3.58
N ILE A 355 6.57 -33.32 2.57
CA ILE A 355 6.59 -31.86 2.75
C ILE A 355 5.42 -31.43 3.63
N VAL A 356 4.20 -31.91 3.37
CA VAL A 356 3.00 -31.53 4.12
C VAL A 356 3.12 -31.98 5.58
N ASN A 357 3.55 -33.21 5.84
CA ASN A 357 3.68 -33.77 7.18
C ASN A 357 4.81 -33.10 7.98
N THR A 358 5.88 -32.69 7.31
CA THR A 358 7.01 -31.97 7.94
C THR A 358 6.64 -30.53 8.27
N ILE A 359 5.97 -29.82 7.36
CA ILE A 359 5.61 -28.40 7.55
C ILE A 359 4.38 -28.25 8.45
N TYR A 360 3.42 -29.17 8.36
CA TYR A 360 2.14 -29.16 9.07
C TYR A 360 1.88 -30.50 9.76
N PRO A 361 2.63 -30.82 10.83
CA PRO A 361 2.43 -32.06 11.56
C PRO A 361 1.01 -32.12 12.13
N ASN A 362 0.35 -33.26 11.97
CA ASN A 362 -1.04 -33.48 12.41
C ASN A 362 -2.06 -32.50 11.77
N LEU A 363 -1.88 -32.16 10.48
CA LEU A 363 -2.75 -31.25 9.73
C LEU A 363 -4.26 -31.56 9.92
N VAL A 364 -4.65 -32.84 9.83
CA VAL A 364 -6.05 -33.29 9.95
C VAL A 364 -6.64 -32.97 11.33
N GLN A 365 -5.81 -32.88 12.37
CA GLN A 365 -6.28 -32.56 13.73
C GLN A 365 -6.34 -31.04 13.96
N ASN A 366 -5.51 -30.27 13.25
CA ASN A 366 -5.32 -28.84 13.49
C ASN A 366 -5.93 -27.92 12.41
N PHE A 367 -6.61 -28.46 11.40
CA PHE A 367 -7.16 -27.65 10.29
C PHE A 367 -8.20 -26.61 10.71
N HIS A 368 -8.84 -26.79 11.88
CA HIS A 368 -9.78 -25.82 12.43
C HIS A 368 -9.09 -24.62 13.10
N VAL A 369 -7.79 -24.70 13.38
CA VAL A 369 -7.05 -23.67 14.11
C VAL A 369 -6.43 -22.70 13.11
N LEU A 370 -7.02 -21.52 12.93
CA LEU A 370 -6.55 -20.51 11.97
C LEU A 370 -5.09 -20.07 12.19
N SER A 371 -4.58 -20.12 13.43
CA SER A 371 -3.19 -19.81 13.74
C SER A 371 -2.20 -20.90 13.30
N PHE A 372 -2.65 -22.15 13.09
CA PHE A 372 -1.82 -23.28 12.69
C PHE A 372 -1.19 -23.07 11.30
N PHE A 373 -1.95 -22.49 10.37
CA PHE A 373 -1.49 -22.21 9.01
C PHE A 373 -0.49 -21.04 8.90
N ARG A 374 -0.17 -20.35 10.00
CA ARG A 374 0.87 -19.30 9.98
C ARG A 374 2.28 -19.88 9.79
N ILE A 375 2.47 -21.18 10.03
CA ILE A 375 3.78 -21.86 9.95
C ILE A 375 4.28 -22.02 8.50
N GLY A 376 3.44 -22.37 7.52
CA GLY A 376 3.92 -22.55 6.13
C GLY A 376 4.24 -21.25 5.39
N GLN A 377 3.87 -20.08 5.93
CA GLN A 377 4.32 -18.79 5.38
C GLN A 377 5.85 -18.64 5.46
N TYR A 378 6.52 -19.31 6.41
CA TYR A 378 7.97 -19.29 6.57
C TYR A 378 8.70 -20.09 5.47
N TRP A 379 8.19 -21.26 5.12
CA TRP A 379 8.74 -22.10 4.03
C TRP A 379 8.55 -21.48 2.63
N LEU A 380 7.47 -20.74 2.43
CA LEU A 380 7.25 -19.95 1.22
C LEU A 380 8.28 -18.82 1.04
N GLN A 381 8.82 -18.25 2.12
CA GLN A 381 9.92 -17.29 2.05
C GLN A 381 11.27 -17.96 1.76
N LEU A 382 11.55 -19.12 2.36
CA LEU A 382 12.78 -19.88 2.06
C LEU A 382 12.85 -20.35 0.61
N SER A 383 11.75 -20.90 0.09
CA SER A 383 11.68 -21.35 -1.31
C SER A 383 11.82 -20.20 -2.33
N ARG A 384 11.46 -18.97 -1.94
CA ARG A 384 11.70 -17.78 -2.77
C ARG A 384 13.18 -17.36 -2.78
N MET A 385 13.94 -17.66 -1.73
CA MET A 385 15.37 -17.38 -1.66
C MET A 385 16.22 -18.45 -2.37
N LEU A 386 15.80 -19.73 -2.32
CA LEU A 386 16.52 -20.86 -2.89
C LEU A 386 16.26 -21.12 -4.40
N LYS A 387 15.39 -20.34 -5.05
CA LYS A 387 15.08 -20.46 -6.49
C LYS A 387 16.08 -19.76 -7.43
N ARG A 388 17.25 -19.35 -6.92
CA ARG A 388 18.40 -18.90 -7.70
C ARG A 388 19.41 -20.02 -7.78
#